data_AF-A0AAD6J7I3-F1
#
_entry.id   AF-A0AAD6J7I3-F1
#
_cell.length_a   1.000
_cell.length_b   1.000
_cell.length_c   1.000
_cell.angle_alpha   90.00
_cell.angle_beta   90.00
_cell.angle_gamma   90.00
#
_symmetry.space_group_name_H-M   'P 1'
#
loop_
_entity.id
_entity.type
_entity.pdbx_description
1 polymer ?
#
loop_
_entity_poly.entity_id
_entity_poly.type
_entity_poly.pdbx_seq_one_letter_code
_entity_poly.pdbx_strand_id
1 'polypeptide(L)'
;MGWLSKIFKGSRHHISRGHYHGDYEPDANYNASSTSREAWLELENENIDRAIALSLIEDSQNGYHVIDNEIQVKDDEQLAKALQESLNVESSPRYGNGILQYGNGIPYQGNTYQPYPVHFPMGFRICAGCNTEIGQGRFLNCLNAFWHPECFRCHACSLPISDNEFSMTGNYPYHKSCCKEHYHPRCEVCKLFIPTNPDGLIEYRASPFWIQKYCPSHEYDGTPRCCSCERMEPRDTGYISLDDGRKLCLECLDSAVLDTKECQPLYLDIQEFYERLNMKVEQYVPLLLVERQALNEARVGEKNGHYHIPETRGLCLSEEHTISTVSRQPRFGAGNQLTSMTTEPYKLTRRCEVTAILILYGLPRLLTGSILAHEMMHAWMRLKGIQTLDQDVEEGICQVLAHMWLDSELASTSGRNVASSSAPRKTRNGTRSPFERKLGEFFKHQIESDTSPVYGRGYRAGQQAVRKYGLERTLDHIRMTGKFPY
;
A
#
# COMPACT_ATOMS: atom_id res chain seq x y z
N MET A 1 -26.72 -21.72 -10.58
CA MET A 1 -25.99 -20.75 -11.41
C MET A 1 -26.47 -19.35 -11.01
N GLY A 2 -25.59 -18.55 -10.39
CA GLY A 2 -25.86 -17.15 -10.03
C GLY A 2 -26.08 -16.88 -8.54
N TRP A 3 -25.01 -16.86 -7.72
CA TRP A 3 -24.91 -16.05 -6.50
C TRP A 3 -23.47 -16.01 -5.97
N LEU A 4 -22.67 -15.04 -6.42
CA LEU A 4 -21.30 -14.76 -5.92
C LEU A 4 -21.04 -13.24 -5.80
N SER A 5 -22.03 -12.50 -5.33
CA SER A 5 -21.88 -11.06 -5.11
C SER A 5 -22.70 -10.62 -3.90
N LYS A 6 -22.06 -10.56 -2.72
CA LYS A 6 -22.44 -9.75 -1.53
C LYS A 6 -21.51 -10.03 -0.32
N ILE A 7 -20.30 -9.47 -0.32
CA ILE A 7 -19.55 -9.12 0.93
C ILE A 7 -19.00 -7.68 0.82
N PHE A 8 -19.72 -6.80 0.11
CA PHE A 8 -19.50 -5.36 0.23
C PHE A 8 -20.86 -4.67 0.30
N LYS A 9 -21.25 -4.27 1.51
CA LYS A 9 -22.19 -3.18 1.77
C LYS A 9 -22.00 -2.69 3.20
N GLY A 10 -21.34 -1.54 3.31
CA GLY A 10 -21.35 -0.70 4.52
C GLY A 10 -22.76 -0.21 4.82
N SER A 11 -23.06 -0.06 6.11
CA SER A 11 -24.34 0.46 6.61
C SER A 11 -24.25 1.96 6.87
N ARG A 12 -25.38 2.64 6.64
CA ARG A 12 -25.57 4.11 6.61
C ARG A 12 -25.91 4.72 7.99
N HIS A 13 -25.30 5.89 8.24
CA HIS A 13 -25.73 7.13 8.93
C HIS A 13 -26.40 7.12 10.33
N HIS A 14 -25.90 7.96 11.27
CA HIS A 14 -26.44 9.30 11.61
C HIS A 14 -25.52 10.02 12.63
N ILE A 15 -25.11 11.26 12.34
CA ILE A 15 -24.25 12.10 13.20
C ILE A 15 -25.12 13.02 14.07
N SER A 16 -24.74 13.18 15.34
CA SER A 16 -25.07 14.33 16.20
C SER A 16 -23.83 15.21 16.32
N ARG A 17 -24.00 16.50 15.99
CA ARG A 17 -22.95 17.47 15.67
C ARG A 17 -22.53 18.25 16.92
N GLY A 18 -21.26 18.22 17.29
CA GLY A 18 -20.65 19.09 18.31
C GLY A 18 -19.37 19.72 17.76
N HIS A 19 -19.33 21.05 17.66
CA HIS A 19 -18.22 21.84 17.12
C HIS A 19 -17.13 22.03 18.17
N TYR A 20 -15.85 21.91 17.80
CA TYR A 20 -14.74 22.60 18.47
C TYR A 20 -13.58 22.92 17.51
N HIS A 21 -13.07 24.15 17.65
CA HIS A 21 -11.99 24.83 16.93
C HIS A 21 -10.65 24.72 17.70
N GLY A 22 -9.52 24.86 17.00
CA GLY A 22 -8.20 25.21 17.56
C GLY A 22 -7.06 24.54 16.77
N ASP A 23 -6.47 25.21 15.77
CA ASP A 23 -5.30 26.12 15.83
C ASP A 23 -3.98 25.42 16.19
N TYR A 24 -3.10 25.33 15.18
CA TYR A 24 -1.71 24.88 15.24
C TYR A 24 -0.79 26.11 15.09
N GLU A 25 0.28 26.17 15.88
CA GLU A 25 1.55 26.78 15.48
C GLU A 25 2.74 25.86 15.87
N PRO A 26 3.87 25.90 15.12
CA PRO A 26 4.93 24.90 15.19
C PRO A 26 6.22 25.43 15.83
N ASP A 27 7.00 24.54 16.45
CA ASP A 27 8.40 24.81 16.82
C ASP A 27 9.35 23.80 16.18
N ALA A 28 10.36 24.36 15.51
CA ALA A 28 11.44 23.67 14.81
C ALA A 28 12.67 23.53 15.71
N ASN A 29 13.43 22.43 15.59
CA ASN A 29 14.89 22.54 15.39
C ASN A 29 15.65 21.21 15.16
N TYR A 30 16.56 21.29 14.16
CA TYR A 30 17.85 20.58 13.97
C TYR A 30 17.84 19.02 13.91
N ASN A 31 18.58 18.32 13.04
CA ASN A 31 19.85 18.58 12.34
C ASN A 31 19.99 17.66 11.09
N ALA A 32 20.50 18.18 9.97
CA ALA A 32 20.68 17.43 8.73
C ALA A 32 21.99 16.61 8.70
N SER A 33 21.87 15.30 8.43
CA SER A 33 22.96 14.42 8.00
C SER A 33 22.76 14.07 6.51
N SER A 34 23.82 14.21 5.74
CA SER A 34 23.88 14.05 4.29
C SER A 34 23.40 12.67 3.84
N THR A 35 22.19 12.62 3.28
CA THR A 35 21.63 11.46 2.58
C THR A 35 21.08 11.95 1.24
N SER A 36 21.31 11.20 0.17
CA SER A 36 21.07 11.63 -1.22
C SER A 36 19.64 12.14 -1.44
N ARG A 37 19.56 13.22 -2.23
CA ARG A 37 18.34 13.98 -2.57
C ARG A 37 17.23 13.13 -3.23
N GLU A 38 17.56 11.94 -3.73
CA GLU A 38 16.62 11.00 -4.34
C GLU A 38 15.81 10.20 -3.31
N ALA A 39 16.41 9.85 -2.16
CA ALA A 39 15.72 9.10 -1.11
C ALA A 39 14.67 9.94 -0.35
N TRP A 40 14.85 11.26 -0.32
CA TRP A 40 13.90 12.20 0.27
C TRP A 40 12.64 12.38 -0.58
N LEU A 41 12.77 12.39 -1.91
CA LEU A 41 11.65 12.52 -2.84
C LEU A 41 10.76 11.26 -2.85
N GLU A 42 11.33 10.07 -2.71
CA GLU A 42 10.56 8.82 -2.59
C GLU A 42 9.78 8.76 -1.28
N LEU A 43 10.40 9.14 -0.15
CA LEU A 43 9.74 9.13 1.15
C LEU A 43 8.64 10.21 1.25
N GLU A 44 8.86 11.38 0.66
CA GLU A 44 7.87 12.47 0.63
C GLU A 44 6.68 12.10 -0.29
N ASN A 45 6.94 11.48 -1.45
CA ASN A 45 5.89 10.95 -2.33
C ASN A 45 5.09 9.82 -1.70
N GLU A 46 5.72 8.89 -0.96
CA GLU A 46 5.00 7.84 -0.22
C GLU A 46 4.12 8.41 0.89
N ASN A 47 4.59 9.46 1.59
CA ASN A 47 3.79 10.13 2.62
C ASN A 47 2.63 10.94 2.04
N ILE A 48 2.82 11.55 0.87
CA ILE A 48 1.77 12.26 0.12
C ILE A 48 0.73 11.26 -0.42
N ASP A 49 1.16 10.17 -1.06
CA ASP A 49 0.27 9.11 -1.54
C ASP A 49 -0.53 8.46 -0.40
N ARG A 50 0.11 8.29 0.77
CA ARG A 50 -0.56 7.80 1.99
C ARG A 50 -1.57 8.81 2.53
N ALA A 51 -1.27 10.10 2.52
CA ALA A 51 -2.20 11.15 2.93
C ALA A 51 -3.39 11.28 1.97
N ILE A 52 -3.17 11.13 0.67
CA ILE A 52 -4.23 11.10 -0.35
C ILE A 52 -5.11 9.86 -0.17
N ALA A 53 -4.53 8.68 0.05
CA ALA A 53 -5.28 7.46 0.28
C ALA A 53 -6.15 7.52 1.55
N LEU A 54 -5.65 8.14 2.62
CA LEU A 54 -6.42 8.38 3.84
C LEU A 54 -7.53 9.42 3.63
N SER A 55 -7.26 10.50 2.89
CA SER A 55 -8.25 11.54 2.55
C SER A 55 -9.39 10.97 1.70
N LEU A 56 -9.09 10.12 0.71
CA LEU A 56 -10.09 9.44 -0.11
C LEU A 56 -11.01 8.49 0.69
N ILE A 57 -10.54 7.97 1.83
CA ILE A 57 -11.35 7.16 2.74
C ILE A 57 -12.27 8.06 3.59
N GLU A 58 -11.77 9.21 4.06
CA GLU A 58 -12.56 10.20 4.82
C GLU A 58 -13.63 10.91 3.95
N ASP A 59 -13.30 11.20 2.69
CA ASP A 59 -14.20 11.83 1.70
C ASP A 59 -15.31 10.90 1.21
N SER A 60 -15.09 9.59 1.29
CA SER A 60 -16.14 8.59 0.98
C SER A 60 -17.31 8.63 1.98
N GLN A 61 -17.17 9.33 3.11
CA GLN A 61 -18.19 9.45 4.16
C GLN A 61 -18.87 10.83 4.23
N ASN A 62 -18.31 11.86 3.61
CA ASN A 62 -18.93 13.17 3.46
C ASN A 62 -18.87 13.58 1.98
N GLY A 63 -19.97 13.37 1.25
CA GLY A 63 -20.05 13.78 -0.13
C GLY A 63 -19.97 15.30 -0.26
N TYR A 64 -18.77 15.84 -0.44
CA TYR A 64 -18.45 17.08 -1.15
C TYR A 64 -17.00 17.03 -1.66
N HIS A 65 -16.83 17.52 -2.88
CA HIS A 65 -15.65 17.53 -3.74
C HIS A 65 -14.33 17.89 -3.03
N VAL A 66 -13.30 17.06 -3.20
CA VAL A 66 -11.90 17.45 -2.96
C VAL A 66 -11.23 17.80 -4.29
N ILE A 67 -10.45 18.87 -4.22
CA ILE A 67 -9.83 19.62 -5.33
C ILE A 67 -8.64 18.82 -5.89
N ASP A 68 -8.92 18.02 -6.90
CA ASP A 68 -8.43 18.19 -8.26
C ASP A 68 -6.93 18.46 -8.51
N ASN A 69 -6.16 17.37 -8.68
CA ASN A 69 -5.14 17.31 -9.74
C ASN A 69 -5.80 17.29 -11.15
N GLU A 70 -7.11 17.07 -11.23
CA GLU A 70 -7.88 17.02 -12.48
C GLU A 70 -8.21 18.41 -13.04
N ILE A 71 -8.36 19.46 -12.21
CA ILE A 71 -8.48 20.85 -12.69
C ILE A 71 -7.16 21.24 -13.34
N GLN A 72 -6.01 20.92 -12.74
CA GLN A 72 -4.73 21.30 -13.31
C GLN A 72 -4.43 20.56 -14.61
N VAL A 73 -4.71 19.25 -14.72
CA VAL A 73 -4.47 18.50 -15.97
C VAL A 73 -5.51 18.80 -17.06
N LYS A 74 -6.80 19.02 -16.72
CA LYS A 74 -7.82 19.45 -17.70
C LYS A 74 -7.63 20.89 -18.13
N ASP A 75 -7.24 21.80 -17.23
CA ASP A 75 -6.90 23.18 -17.58
C ASP A 75 -5.61 23.20 -18.41
N ASP A 76 -4.61 22.39 -18.08
CA ASP A 76 -3.36 22.27 -18.84
C ASP A 76 -3.61 21.65 -20.23
N GLU A 77 -4.55 20.70 -20.38
CA GLU A 77 -4.94 20.12 -21.67
C GLU A 77 -5.82 21.08 -22.50
N GLN A 78 -6.73 21.83 -21.86
CA GLN A 78 -7.48 22.90 -22.51
C GLN A 78 -6.57 24.07 -22.92
N LEU A 79 -5.57 24.40 -22.12
CA LEU A 79 -4.57 25.41 -22.44
C LEU A 79 -3.66 24.94 -23.58
N ALA A 80 -3.20 23.69 -23.57
CA ALA A 80 -2.46 23.11 -24.69
C ALA A 80 -3.28 23.14 -25.99
N LYS A 81 -4.58 22.84 -25.91
CA LYS A 81 -5.51 22.91 -27.05
C LYS A 81 -5.77 24.33 -27.54
N ALA A 82 -5.93 25.30 -26.62
CA ALA A 82 -6.09 26.71 -26.96
C ALA A 82 -4.81 27.28 -27.63
N LEU A 83 -3.64 26.89 -27.14
CA LEU A 83 -2.35 27.21 -27.77
C LEU A 83 -2.24 26.56 -29.15
N GLN A 84 -2.73 25.33 -29.33
CA GLN A 84 -2.74 24.63 -30.61
C GLN A 84 -3.65 25.28 -31.65
N GLU A 85 -4.83 25.78 -31.25
CA GLU A 85 -5.74 26.52 -32.13
C GLU A 85 -5.12 27.85 -32.62
N SER A 86 -4.24 28.45 -31.82
CA SER A 86 -3.50 29.68 -32.18
C SER A 86 -2.36 29.45 -33.21
N LEU A 87 -1.95 28.20 -33.44
CA LEU A 87 -0.93 27.82 -34.42
C LEU A 87 -1.46 27.72 -35.86
N ASN A 88 -2.79 27.75 -36.07
CA ASN A 88 -3.44 27.45 -37.36
C ASN A 88 -3.76 28.67 -38.26
N VAL A 89 -3.08 29.81 -38.12
CA VAL A 89 -3.32 30.98 -39.00
C VAL A 89 -2.48 30.89 -40.29
N GLU A 90 -3.19 31.01 -41.43
CA GLU A 90 -2.75 30.87 -42.82
C GLU A 90 -1.43 31.55 -43.20
N SER A 91 -0.65 30.85 -44.04
CA SER A 91 0.48 31.41 -44.78
C SER A 91 -0.02 32.41 -45.83
N SER A 92 0.39 33.69 -45.75
CA SER A 92 0.07 34.69 -46.79
C SER A 92 0.80 34.43 -48.12
N PRO A 93 0.23 34.81 -49.28
CA PRO A 93 0.47 34.19 -50.58
C PRO A 93 1.77 34.63 -51.27
N ARG A 94 2.40 33.68 -51.97
CA ARG A 94 3.52 33.92 -52.89
C ARG A 94 3.06 34.76 -54.09
N TYR A 95 3.58 35.98 -54.24
CA TYR A 95 3.51 36.70 -55.53
C TYR A 95 4.57 36.13 -56.50
N GLY A 96 4.12 35.60 -57.62
CA GLY A 96 4.94 35.03 -58.68
C GLY A 96 5.48 36.08 -59.67
N ASN A 97 6.68 35.81 -60.19
CA ASN A 97 7.30 36.53 -61.30
C ASN A 97 6.54 36.28 -62.62
N GLY A 98 6.09 37.35 -63.27
CA GLY A 98 5.52 37.33 -64.63
C GLY A 98 6.15 38.40 -65.51
N ILE A 99 6.79 37.97 -66.59
CA ILE A 99 7.45 38.75 -67.66
C ILE A 99 6.40 39.36 -68.60
N LEU A 100 6.50 40.65 -68.97
CA LEU A 100 5.93 41.19 -70.23
C LEU A 100 6.74 42.37 -70.81
N GLN A 101 6.75 42.39 -72.15
CA GLN A 101 7.50 43.21 -73.12
C GLN A 101 7.19 44.72 -73.13
N TYR A 102 8.19 45.52 -73.50
CA TYR A 102 8.03 46.93 -73.90
C TYR A 102 7.76 47.09 -75.40
N GLY A 103 6.87 48.04 -75.73
CA GLY A 103 6.79 48.75 -77.01
C GLY A 103 7.11 50.25 -76.82
N ASN A 104 7.71 50.86 -77.84
CA ASN A 104 8.51 52.10 -77.85
C ASN A 104 7.83 53.46 -77.57
N GLY A 105 8.61 54.40 -77.02
CA GLY A 105 8.42 55.87 -77.06
C GLY A 105 9.45 56.65 -76.21
N ILE A 106 10.10 57.67 -76.76
CA ILE A 106 11.40 58.32 -76.41
C ILE A 106 11.21 59.81 -76.00
N PRO A 107 12.17 60.56 -75.38
CA PRO A 107 12.84 60.44 -74.08
C PRO A 107 12.62 61.72 -73.20
N TYR A 108 13.24 61.86 -72.02
CA TYR A 108 13.97 63.06 -71.52
C TYR A 108 14.31 62.91 -70.02
N GLN A 109 15.61 63.11 -69.75
CA GLN A 109 16.42 63.13 -68.52
C GLN A 109 15.78 63.39 -67.14
N GLY A 110 16.31 62.70 -66.12
CA GLY A 110 16.38 63.25 -64.75
C GLY A 110 16.59 62.27 -63.61
N ASN A 111 17.85 61.95 -63.29
CA ASN A 111 18.42 61.49 -62.01
C ASN A 111 17.65 60.59 -61.02
N THR A 112 18.22 59.40 -60.84
CA THR A 112 18.26 58.53 -59.65
C THR A 112 18.38 59.26 -58.32
N TYR A 113 17.49 58.95 -57.36
CA TYR A 113 17.81 58.57 -55.98
C TYR A 113 16.64 57.74 -55.39
N GLN A 114 17.01 56.63 -54.74
CA GLN A 114 16.14 55.56 -54.24
C GLN A 114 15.10 56.03 -53.20
N PRO A 115 13.88 55.46 -53.17
CA PRO A 115 13.00 55.61 -52.03
C PRO A 115 13.48 54.70 -50.89
N TYR A 116 13.67 55.30 -49.72
CA TYR A 116 13.87 54.64 -48.43
C TYR A 116 12.86 53.49 -48.23
N PRO A 117 13.29 52.29 -47.79
CA PRO A 117 12.37 51.31 -47.26
C PRO A 117 11.83 51.84 -45.94
N VAL A 118 10.53 52.14 -45.92
CA VAL A 118 9.74 52.41 -44.73
C VAL A 118 10.01 51.28 -43.74
N HIS A 119 10.75 51.59 -42.66
CA HIS A 119 10.85 50.71 -41.51
C HIS A 119 9.47 50.64 -40.88
N PHE A 120 8.74 49.56 -41.16
CA PHE A 120 7.71 49.11 -40.26
C PHE A 120 8.43 48.54 -39.03
N PRO A 121 8.15 49.01 -37.80
CA PRO A 121 8.58 48.31 -36.61
C PRO A 121 7.76 47.02 -36.56
N MET A 122 8.21 45.97 -37.25
CA MET A 122 7.76 44.62 -36.94
C MET A 122 8.18 44.38 -35.51
N GLY A 123 7.23 44.32 -34.58
CA GLY A 123 7.51 44.05 -33.17
C GLY A 123 8.50 42.90 -33.06
N PHE A 124 9.66 43.17 -32.47
CA PHE A 124 10.74 42.19 -32.33
C PHE A 124 10.20 40.97 -31.58
N ARG A 125 10.16 39.83 -32.27
CA ARG A 125 9.75 38.56 -31.65
C ARG A 125 10.97 37.99 -30.96
N ILE A 126 11.01 38.03 -29.63
CA ILE A 126 12.12 37.50 -28.85
C ILE A 126 11.77 36.06 -28.47
N CYS A 127 12.69 35.12 -28.73
CA CYS A 127 12.51 33.72 -28.35
C CYS A 127 12.59 33.56 -26.83
N ALA A 128 11.56 33.01 -26.19
CA ALA A 128 11.55 32.77 -24.74
C ALA A 128 12.58 31.73 -24.27
N GLY A 129 13.06 30.85 -25.14
CA GLY A 129 14.05 29.83 -24.79
C GLY A 129 15.50 30.30 -24.82
N CYS A 130 15.87 31.18 -25.75
CA CYS A 130 17.26 31.65 -25.93
C CYS A 130 17.42 33.17 -25.85
N ASN A 131 16.33 33.90 -25.65
CA ASN A 131 16.27 35.36 -25.54
C ASN A 131 16.88 36.14 -26.71
N THR A 132 16.90 35.53 -27.90
CA THR A 132 17.37 36.16 -29.14
C THR A 132 16.22 36.44 -30.09
N GLU A 133 16.43 37.37 -31.03
CA GLU A 133 15.44 37.74 -32.04
C GLU A 133 15.14 36.57 -32.98
N ILE A 134 13.84 36.31 -33.17
CA ILE A 134 13.31 35.38 -34.14
C ILE A 134 13.21 36.14 -35.47
N GLY A 135 14.12 35.85 -36.38
CA GLY A 135 14.15 36.44 -37.72
C GLY A 135 12.98 35.99 -38.62
N GLN A 136 13.13 36.11 -39.94
CA GLN A 136 12.10 35.80 -40.95
C GLN A 136 11.84 34.29 -41.17
N GLY A 137 12.21 33.45 -40.20
CA GLY A 137 12.10 31.99 -40.26
C GLY A 137 10.76 31.44 -39.74
N ARG A 138 10.63 30.11 -39.70
CA ARG A 138 9.53 29.43 -39.00
C ARG A 138 9.69 29.62 -37.49
N PHE A 139 8.62 29.95 -36.81
CA PHE A 139 8.60 30.19 -35.37
C PHE A 139 7.35 29.55 -34.77
N LEU A 140 7.44 29.16 -33.50
CA LEU A 140 6.32 28.65 -32.73
C LEU A 140 5.76 29.77 -31.87
N ASN A 141 4.43 29.88 -31.80
CA ASN A 141 3.73 30.79 -30.91
C ASN A 141 2.90 29.94 -29.94
N CYS A 142 3.38 29.79 -28.71
CA CYS A 142 2.75 28.99 -27.68
C CYS A 142 3.12 29.55 -26.30
N LEU A 143 2.28 29.32 -25.28
CA LEU A 143 2.46 29.86 -23.92
C LEU A 143 2.54 31.41 -23.88
N ASN A 144 1.78 32.11 -24.73
CA ASN A 144 1.86 33.57 -24.90
C ASN A 144 3.28 34.09 -25.22
N ALA A 145 4.14 33.25 -25.79
CA ALA A 145 5.52 33.57 -26.12
C ALA A 145 5.91 33.01 -27.49
N PHE A 146 6.96 33.60 -28.07
CA PHE A 146 7.53 33.11 -29.30
C PHE A 146 8.73 32.21 -29.01
N TRP A 147 8.89 31.15 -29.78
CA TRP A 147 9.97 30.19 -29.63
C TRP A 147 10.59 29.86 -30.99
N HIS A 148 11.91 29.71 -31.04
CA HIS A 148 12.53 28.98 -32.14
C HIS A 148 12.08 27.51 -32.07
N PRO A 149 11.87 26.84 -33.23
CA PRO A 149 11.57 25.41 -33.26
C PRO A 149 12.57 24.57 -32.46
N GLU A 150 13.86 24.92 -32.46
CA GLU A 150 14.88 24.20 -31.69
C GLU A 150 14.91 24.58 -30.20
N CYS A 151 14.25 25.66 -29.79
CA CYS A 151 14.23 26.15 -28.41
C CYS A 151 13.00 25.69 -27.62
N PHE A 152 11.90 25.31 -28.28
CA PHE A 152 10.75 24.70 -27.63
C PHE A 152 11.02 23.22 -27.38
N ARG A 153 11.59 22.91 -26.20
CA ARG A 153 12.12 21.57 -25.86
C ARG A 153 11.32 20.91 -24.75
N CYS A 154 11.14 19.61 -24.87
CA CYS A 154 10.56 18.79 -23.82
C CYS A 154 11.44 18.83 -22.58
N HIS A 155 10.87 19.13 -21.42
CA HIS A 155 11.63 19.21 -20.17
C HIS A 155 12.24 17.86 -19.76
N ALA A 156 11.59 16.74 -20.09
CA ALA A 156 12.09 15.40 -19.78
C ALA A 156 13.29 14.97 -20.65
N CYS A 157 13.18 15.05 -21.97
CA CYS A 157 14.19 14.51 -22.88
C CYS A 157 15.11 15.57 -23.50
N SER A 158 14.84 16.87 -23.27
CA SER A 158 15.55 18.01 -23.82
C SER A 158 15.58 18.09 -25.36
N LEU A 159 14.80 17.26 -26.05
CA LEU A 159 14.65 17.30 -27.51
C LEU A 159 13.56 18.32 -27.91
N PRO A 160 13.69 18.95 -29.09
CA PRO A 160 12.66 19.83 -29.63
C PRO A 160 11.31 19.12 -29.76
N ILE A 161 10.23 19.80 -29.39
CA ILE A 161 8.86 19.35 -29.61
C ILE A 161 8.44 19.88 -30.97
N SER A 162 8.54 19.03 -31.99
CA SER A 162 8.06 19.33 -33.35
C SER A 162 6.62 18.87 -33.60
N ASP A 163 6.05 18.10 -32.67
CA ASP A 163 4.71 17.55 -32.80
C ASP A 163 3.65 18.64 -32.59
N ASN A 164 2.58 18.61 -33.38
CA ASN A 164 1.44 19.53 -33.24
C ASN A 164 0.72 19.38 -31.89
N GLU A 165 0.89 18.25 -31.22
CA GLU A 165 0.23 17.91 -29.97
C GLU A 165 1.27 17.64 -28.87
N PHE A 166 1.23 18.43 -27.80
CA PHE A 166 2.14 18.33 -26.65
C PHE A 166 1.35 18.41 -25.34
N SER A 167 1.97 17.95 -24.25
CA SER A 167 1.36 17.99 -22.91
C SER A 167 2.06 19.04 -22.08
N MET A 168 1.32 19.66 -21.17
CA MET A 168 1.87 20.58 -20.18
C MET A 168 1.67 20.00 -18.80
N THR A 169 2.67 20.19 -17.95
CA THR A 169 2.58 19.89 -16.54
C THR A 169 3.13 21.11 -15.82
N GLY A 170 2.23 21.95 -15.32
CA GLY A 170 2.57 23.31 -14.91
C GLY A 170 3.06 24.15 -16.10
N ASN A 171 4.20 24.84 -15.96
CA ASN A 171 4.74 25.72 -17.01
C ASN A 171 5.76 25.05 -17.96
N TYR A 172 5.93 23.72 -17.87
CA TYR A 172 6.93 23.00 -18.65
C TYR A 172 6.27 22.18 -19.76
N PRO A 173 6.72 22.33 -21.02
CA PRO A 173 6.21 21.53 -22.13
C PRO A 173 6.89 20.16 -22.15
N TYR A 174 6.11 19.12 -22.43
CA TYR A 174 6.56 17.74 -22.59
C TYR A 174 6.01 17.17 -23.91
N HIS A 175 6.74 16.24 -24.54
CA HIS A 175 6.11 15.38 -25.57
C HIS A 175 4.94 14.61 -24.92
N LYS A 176 3.85 14.36 -25.65
CA LYS A 176 2.75 13.51 -25.16
C LYS A 176 3.25 12.15 -24.66
N SER A 177 4.19 11.55 -25.38
CA SER A 177 4.85 10.30 -25.00
C SER A 177 5.66 10.43 -23.70
N CYS A 178 6.49 11.48 -23.57
CA CYS A 178 7.28 11.72 -22.37
C CYS A 178 6.40 12.03 -21.15
N CYS A 179 5.35 12.84 -21.32
CA CYS A 179 4.39 13.13 -20.26
C CYS A 179 3.69 11.85 -19.80
N LYS A 180 3.25 11.01 -20.76
CA LYS A 180 2.68 9.70 -20.44
C LYS A 180 3.68 8.81 -19.71
N GLU A 181 4.94 8.80 -20.11
CA GLU A 181 5.95 7.96 -19.48
C GLU A 181 6.27 8.36 -18.04
N HIS A 182 6.25 9.66 -17.74
CA HIS A 182 6.58 10.18 -16.41
C HIS A 182 5.39 10.25 -15.45
N TYR A 183 4.18 10.57 -15.94
CA TYR A 183 3.04 10.87 -15.08
C TYR A 183 1.91 9.84 -15.16
N HIS A 184 1.90 8.97 -16.17
CA HIS A 184 0.87 7.95 -16.29
C HIS A 184 1.21 6.76 -15.37
N PRO A 185 0.36 6.43 -14.38
CA PRO A 185 0.64 5.34 -13.47
C PRO A 185 0.70 4.02 -14.22
N ARG A 186 1.66 3.19 -13.82
CA ARG A 186 1.80 1.80 -14.29
C ARG A 186 1.19 0.87 -13.26
N CYS A 187 0.53 -0.17 -13.74
CA CYS A 187 0.01 -1.23 -12.90
C CYS A 187 1.17 -2.12 -12.43
N GLU A 188 1.31 -2.29 -11.12
CA GLU A 188 2.34 -3.16 -10.55
C GLU A 188 2.09 -4.65 -10.79
N VAL A 189 0.87 -5.04 -11.18
CA VAL A 189 0.50 -6.41 -11.51
C VAL A 189 0.84 -6.73 -12.97
N CYS A 190 0.29 -6.00 -13.94
CA CYS A 190 0.50 -6.29 -15.36
C CYS A 190 1.67 -5.53 -16.01
N LYS A 191 2.31 -4.60 -15.30
CA LYS A 191 3.42 -3.75 -15.74
C LYS A 191 3.08 -2.80 -16.92
N LEU A 192 1.82 -2.74 -17.32
CA LEU A 192 1.32 -1.83 -18.35
C LEU A 192 0.85 -0.51 -17.72
N PHE A 193 0.77 0.55 -18.51
CA PHE A 193 0.04 1.77 -18.11
C PHE A 193 -1.41 1.42 -17.80
N ILE A 194 -1.91 1.94 -16.69
CA ILE A 194 -3.30 1.72 -16.28
C ILE A 194 -4.20 2.34 -17.34
N PRO A 195 -5.21 1.64 -17.89
CA PRO A 195 -6.04 2.20 -18.94
C PRO A 195 -6.92 3.33 -18.39
N THR A 196 -7.14 4.34 -19.24
CA THR A 196 -8.12 5.39 -19.01
C THR A 196 -9.54 4.84 -19.20
N ASN A 197 -10.48 5.26 -18.35
CA ASN A 197 -11.89 4.92 -18.47
C ASN A 197 -12.54 5.67 -19.67
N PRO A 198 -13.80 5.36 -20.03
CA PRO A 198 -14.49 6.02 -21.14
C PRO A 198 -14.61 7.55 -21.01
N ASP A 199 -14.55 8.07 -19.78
CA ASP A 199 -14.64 9.51 -19.47
C ASP A 199 -13.29 10.24 -19.58
N GLY A 200 -12.21 9.54 -19.97
CA GLY A 200 -10.88 10.13 -20.07
C GLY A 200 -10.11 10.19 -18.75
N LEU A 201 -10.60 9.54 -17.69
CA LEU A 201 -9.99 9.53 -16.36
C LEU A 201 -9.23 8.24 -16.07
N ILE A 202 -8.12 8.35 -15.33
CA ILE A 202 -7.32 7.19 -14.93
C ILE A 202 -7.83 6.69 -13.58
N GLU A 203 -8.57 5.58 -13.60
CA GLU A 203 -9.03 4.90 -12.39
C GLU A 203 -8.12 3.72 -12.06
N TYR A 204 -7.58 3.70 -10.84
CA TYR A 204 -6.81 2.58 -10.33
C TYR A 204 -7.28 2.15 -8.94
N ARG A 205 -6.90 0.94 -8.55
CA ARG A 205 -7.04 0.44 -7.19
C ARG A 205 -5.68 0.51 -6.51
N ALA A 206 -5.68 0.81 -5.21
CA ALA A 206 -4.49 0.80 -4.38
C ALA A 206 -4.74 -0.06 -3.15
N SER A 207 -3.74 -0.82 -2.71
CA SER A 207 -3.82 -1.45 -1.39
C SER A 207 -3.62 -0.37 -0.30
N PRO A 208 -4.50 -0.28 0.72
CA PRO A 208 -4.45 0.79 1.70
C PRO A 208 -3.12 0.91 2.47
N PHE A 209 -2.43 -0.21 2.66
CA PHE A 209 -1.17 -0.25 3.39
C PHE A 209 0.08 -0.31 2.50
N TRP A 210 0.07 -1.17 1.46
CA TRP A 210 1.24 -1.35 0.61
C TRP A 210 1.35 -0.30 -0.51
N ILE A 211 0.26 0.44 -0.76
CA ILE A 211 0.16 1.44 -1.84
C ILE A 211 0.42 0.79 -3.22
N GLN A 212 0.18 -0.52 -3.34
CA GLN A 212 0.34 -1.24 -4.60
C GLN A 212 -0.72 -0.74 -5.58
N LYS A 213 -0.33 -0.03 -6.64
CA LYS A 213 -1.25 0.53 -7.65
C LYS A 213 -1.51 -0.52 -8.74
N TYR A 214 -2.78 -0.85 -9.00
CA TYR A 214 -3.14 -1.85 -10.01
C TYR A 214 -4.43 -1.55 -10.76
N CYS A 215 -4.57 -2.15 -11.95
CA CYS A 215 -5.76 -2.02 -12.78
C CYS A 215 -7.00 -2.58 -12.05
N PRO A 216 -8.16 -1.89 -12.07
CA PRO A 216 -9.39 -2.39 -11.46
C PRO A 216 -9.84 -3.78 -11.98
N SER A 217 -9.46 -4.13 -13.22
CA SER A 217 -9.75 -5.45 -13.80
C SER A 217 -9.16 -6.62 -12.99
N HIS A 218 -8.06 -6.41 -12.28
CA HIS A 218 -7.43 -7.46 -11.49
C HIS A 218 -8.25 -7.87 -10.25
N GLU A 219 -9.27 -7.11 -9.87
CA GLU A 219 -10.22 -7.52 -8.84
C GLU A 219 -11.12 -8.68 -9.31
N TYR A 220 -11.27 -8.87 -10.62
CA TYR A 220 -12.25 -9.80 -11.20
C TYR A 220 -11.65 -10.82 -12.18
N ASP A 221 -10.40 -10.65 -12.61
CA ASP A 221 -9.76 -11.52 -13.62
C ASP A 221 -9.11 -12.79 -13.03
N GLY A 222 -9.24 -13.00 -11.72
CA GLY A 222 -8.66 -14.15 -11.02
C GLY A 222 -7.19 -13.98 -10.65
N THR A 223 -6.62 -12.78 -10.76
CA THR A 223 -5.27 -12.48 -10.26
C THR A 223 -5.15 -12.88 -8.79
N PRO A 224 -4.23 -13.80 -8.44
CA PRO A 224 -4.09 -14.26 -7.06
C PRO A 224 -3.65 -13.17 -6.10
N ARG A 225 -4.09 -13.29 -4.84
CA ARG A 225 -3.60 -12.47 -3.72
C ARG A 225 -2.81 -13.32 -2.75
N CYS A 226 -1.77 -12.73 -2.17
CA CYS A 226 -0.98 -13.38 -1.14
C CYS A 226 -1.87 -13.53 0.11
N CYS A 227 -1.99 -14.74 0.65
CA CYS A 227 -2.81 -15.01 1.84
C CYS A 227 -2.29 -14.32 3.11
N SER A 228 -1.04 -13.84 3.08
CA SER A 228 -0.39 -13.19 4.22
C SER A 228 -0.30 -11.67 4.08
N CYS A 229 0.25 -11.13 2.99
CA CYS A 229 0.38 -9.68 2.79
C CYS A 229 -0.70 -9.05 1.92
N GLU A 230 -1.62 -9.84 1.37
CA GLU A 230 -2.79 -9.39 0.56
C GLU A 230 -2.47 -8.65 -0.75
N ARG A 231 -1.19 -8.45 -1.06
CA ARG A 231 -0.72 -7.97 -2.37
C ARG A 231 -1.14 -8.93 -3.48
N MET A 232 -1.43 -8.37 -4.64
CA MET A 232 -1.72 -9.15 -5.85
C MET A 232 -0.43 -9.66 -6.49
N GLU A 233 -0.49 -10.85 -7.08
CA GLU A 233 0.59 -11.51 -7.82
C GLU A 233 0.93 -10.76 -9.11
N PRO A 234 2.14 -10.18 -9.23
CA PRO A 234 2.61 -9.61 -10.48
C PRO A 234 2.78 -10.66 -11.58
N ARG A 235 2.47 -10.33 -12.84
CA ARG A 235 2.54 -11.26 -13.98
C ARG A 235 3.95 -11.81 -14.26
N ASP A 236 4.98 -11.10 -13.83
CA ASP A 236 6.40 -11.42 -14.02
C ASP A 236 7.01 -12.23 -12.87
N THR A 237 6.27 -12.44 -11.78
CA THR A 237 6.72 -13.17 -10.59
C THR A 237 5.72 -14.25 -10.21
N GLY A 238 6.20 -15.44 -9.85
CA GLY A 238 5.31 -16.52 -9.43
C GLY A 238 5.12 -16.57 -7.92
N TYR A 239 3.87 -16.64 -7.47
CA TYR A 239 3.52 -17.00 -6.10
C TYR A 239 3.57 -18.53 -5.95
N ILE A 240 3.88 -18.99 -4.74
CA ILE A 240 3.82 -20.39 -4.38
C ILE A 240 2.39 -20.78 -4.03
N SER A 241 1.95 -21.93 -4.54
CA SER A 241 0.67 -22.53 -4.16
C SER A 241 0.89 -23.50 -2.99
N LEU A 242 0.08 -23.36 -1.94
CA LEU A 242 -0.01 -24.30 -0.84
C LEU A 242 -1.05 -25.40 -1.17
N ASP A 243 -0.95 -26.55 -0.50
CA ASP A 243 -1.84 -27.71 -0.74
C ASP A 243 -3.32 -27.39 -0.47
N ASP A 244 -3.61 -26.42 0.41
CA ASP A 244 -4.97 -25.95 0.70
C ASP A 244 -5.51 -24.88 -0.28
N GLY A 245 -4.79 -24.63 -1.38
CA GLY A 245 -5.16 -23.69 -2.43
C GLY A 245 -4.79 -22.23 -2.16
N ARG A 246 -4.26 -21.90 -0.97
CA ARG A 246 -3.74 -20.55 -0.70
C ARG A 246 -2.51 -20.25 -1.55
N LYS A 247 -2.28 -18.95 -1.77
CA LYS A 247 -1.16 -18.43 -2.56
C LYS A 247 -0.28 -17.58 -1.66
N LEU A 248 1.03 -17.76 -1.74
CA LEU A 248 2.01 -17.05 -0.92
C LEU A 248 3.06 -16.39 -1.82
N CYS A 249 3.29 -15.09 -1.63
CA CYS A 249 4.37 -14.41 -2.35
C CYS A 249 5.74 -14.85 -1.82
N LEU A 250 6.79 -14.72 -2.64
CA LEU A 250 8.14 -15.16 -2.28
C LEU A 250 8.68 -14.42 -1.04
N GLU A 251 8.42 -13.11 -0.92
CA GLU A 251 8.86 -12.34 0.26
C GLU A 251 8.18 -12.79 1.57
N CYS A 252 6.93 -13.27 1.51
CA CYS A 252 6.26 -13.86 2.68
C CYS A 252 6.73 -15.29 2.94
N LEU A 253 7.09 -16.03 1.89
CA LEU A 253 7.64 -17.39 2.00
C LEU A 253 8.97 -17.41 2.76
N ASP A 254 9.81 -16.39 2.59
CA ASP A 254 11.14 -16.30 3.23
C ASP A 254 11.09 -16.43 4.76
N SER A 255 9.97 -16.08 5.37
CA SER A 255 9.75 -16.18 6.83
C SER A 255 8.64 -17.15 7.21
N ALA A 256 8.08 -17.92 6.25
CA ALA A 256 6.96 -18.81 6.51
C ALA A 256 7.35 -20.00 7.38
N VAL A 257 6.49 -20.35 8.33
CA VAL A 257 6.64 -21.54 9.17
C VAL A 257 5.83 -22.68 8.56
N LEU A 258 6.52 -23.74 8.13
CA LEU A 258 5.90 -24.79 7.32
C LEU A 258 5.53 -26.04 8.12
N ASP A 259 6.20 -26.32 9.24
CA ASP A 259 5.91 -27.48 10.08
C ASP A 259 5.98 -27.19 11.59
N THR A 260 5.43 -28.13 12.37
CA THR A 260 5.31 -27.99 13.83
C THR A 260 6.67 -27.89 14.54
N LYS A 261 7.74 -28.46 13.96
CA LYS A 261 9.09 -28.41 14.55
C LYS A 261 9.74 -27.06 14.33
N GLU A 262 9.58 -26.47 13.14
CA GLU A 262 10.02 -25.11 12.83
C GLU A 262 9.32 -24.06 13.70
N CYS A 263 8.10 -24.35 14.17
CA CYS A 263 7.35 -23.44 15.03
C CYS A 263 7.80 -23.46 16.51
N GLN A 264 8.57 -24.46 16.95
CA GLN A 264 8.94 -24.60 18.37
C GLN A 264 9.76 -23.43 18.94
N PRO A 265 10.76 -22.87 18.25
CA PRO A 265 11.47 -21.69 18.73
C PRO A 265 10.53 -20.50 18.97
N LEU A 266 9.58 -20.28 18.05
CA LEU A 266 8.58 -19.23 18.20
C LEU A 266 7.66 -19.49 19.40
N TYR A 267 7.27 -20.74 19.66
CA TYR A 267 6.51 -21.09 20.85
C TYR A 267 7.24 -20.73 22.15
N LEU A 268 8.54 -21.02 22.23
CA LEU A 268 9.37 -20.63 23.38
C LEU A 268 9.47 -19.11 23.52
N ASP A 269 9.62 -18.38 22.41
CA ASP A 269 9.65 -16.90 22.41
C ASP A 269 8.33 -16.32 22.98
N ILE A 270 7.18 -16.92 22.63
CA ILE A 270 5.87 -16.53 23.19
C ILE A 270 5.78 -16.86 24.67
N GLN A 271 6.25 -18.02 25.11
CA GLN A 271 6.27 -18.35 26.55
C GLN A 271 7.12 -17.36 27.35
N GLU A 272 8.29 -16.96 26.83
CA GLU A 272 9.13 -15.93 27.46
C GLU A 272 8.43 -14.56 27.45
N PHE A 273 7.73 -14.19 26.37
CA PHE A 273 6.93 -12.96 26.33
C PHE A 273 5.86 -12.94 27.43
N TYR A 274 5.11 -14.03 27.59
CA TYR A 274 4.12 -14.15 28.67
C TYR A 274 4.75 -14.14 30.07
N GLU A 275 5.91 -14.78 30.25
CA GLU A 275 6.63 -14.73 31.52
C GLU A 275 7.10 -13.31 31.87
N ARG A 276 7.58 -12.53 30.88
CA ARG A 276 7.93 -11.11 31.05
C ARG A 276 6.74 -10.23 31.45
N LEU A 277 5.52 -10.62 31.05
CA LEU A 277 4.28 -9.96 31.46
C LEU A 277 3.76 -10.45 32.83
N ASN A 278 4.52 -11.29 33.55
CA ASN A 278 4.10 -11.95 34.78
C ASN A 278 2.87 -12.87 34.59
N MET A 279 2.70 -13.40 33.38
CA MET A 279 1.57 -14.25 32.96
C MET A 279 2.05 -15.65 32.58
N LYS A 280 2.93 -16.25 33.40
CA LYS A 280 3.51 -17.56 33.10
C LYS A 280 2.42 -18.64 32.92
N VAL A 281 2.49 -19.33 31.79
CA VAL A 281 1.67 -20.51 31.49
C VAL A 281 2.40 -21.73 32.04
N GLU A 282 1.99 -22.19 33.23
CA GLU A 282 2.66 -23.28 33.96
C GLU A 282 2.47 -24.65 33.29
N GLN A 283 1.37 -24.81 32.56
CA GLN A 283 1.06 -26.06 31.89
C GLN A 283 1.64 -26.10 30.48
N TYR A 284 2.20 -27.25 30.10
CA TYR A 284 2.57 -27.50 28.72
C TYR A 284 1.31 -27.63 27.84
N VAL A 285 1.14 -26.70 26.90
CA VAL A 285 0.09 -26.71 25.89
C VAL A 285 0.71 -27.12 24.55
N PRO A 286 0.33 -28.28 23.98
CA PRO A 286 0.82 -28.69 22.66
C PRO A 286 0.49 -27.65 21.58
N LEU A 287 1.48 -27.28 20.77
CA LEU A 287 1.31 -26.46 19.56
C LEU A 287 1.39 -27.35 18.33
N LEU A 288 0.40 -27.28 17.45
CA LEU A 288 0.36 -28.06 16.20
C LEU A 288 0.08 -27.15 15.00
N LEU A 289 0.89 -27.26 13.96
CA LEU A 289 0.54 -26.69 12.65
C LEU A 289 -0.35 -27.65 11.88
N VAL A 290 -1.42 -27.10 11.32
CA VAL A 290 -2.49 -27.88 10.68
C VAL A 290 -2.93 -27.27 9.36
N GLU A 291 -3.53 -28.09 8.52
CA GLU A 291 -4.21 -27.62 7.31
C GLU A 291 -5.55 -26.95 7.62
N ARG A 292 -6.04 -26.16 6.67
CA ARG A 292 -7.33 -25.47 6.78
C ARG A 292 -8.49 -26.41 7.08
N GLN A 293 -8.49 -27.61 6.49
CA GLN A 293 -9.54 -28.60 6.71
C GLN A 293 -9.56 -29.06 8.18
N ALA A 294 -8.42 -29.46 8.73
CA ALA A 294 -8.31 -29.91 10.12
C ALA A 294 -8.71 -28.80 11.12
N LEU A 295 -8.34 -27.54 10.83
CA LEU A 295 -8.73 -26.40 11.66
C LEU A 295 -10.25 -26.15 11.64
N ASN A 296 -10.87 -26.27 10.47
CA ASN A 296 -12.33 -26.13 10.31
C ASN A 296 -13.09 -27.27 11.01
N GLU A 297 -12.60 -28.51 10.92
CA GLU A 297 -13.19 -29.68 11.58
C GLU A 297 -13.09 -29.56 13.11
N ALA A 298 -11.93 -29.17 13.63
CA ALA A 298 -11.73 -28.95 15.06
C ALA A 298 -12.64 -27.84 15.61
N ARG A 299 -12.84 -26.77 14.83
CA ARG A 299 -13.75 -25.67 15.20
C ARG A 299 -15.20 -26.14 15.37
N VAL A 300 -15.68 -27.07 14.54
CA VAL A 300 -17.05 -27.60 14.64
C VAL A 300 -17.23 -28.48 15.87
N GLY A 301 -16.17 -29.17 16.30
CA GLY A 301 -16.18 -30.01 17.50
C GLY A 301 -16.09 -29.26 18.82
N GLU A 302 -15.67 -27.98 18.81
CA GLU A 302 -15.55 -27.17 20.01
C GLU A 302 -16.90 -26.56 20.44
N LYS A 303 -17.37 -26.96 21.62
CA LYS A 303 -18.63 -26.43 22.20
C LYS A 303 -18.55 -24.96 22.59
N ASN A 304 -17.34 -24.46 22.85
CA ASN A 304 -17.05 -23.06 23.16
C ASN A 304 -16.42 -22.31 21.97
N GLY A 305 -16.54 -22.86 20.74
CA GLY A 305 -16.00 -22.23 19.55
C GLY A 305 -16.76 -20.94 19.18
N HIS A 306 -16.03 -19.84 19.06
CA HIS A 306 -16.59 -18.55 18.65
C HIS A 306 -16.97 -18.56 17.16
N TYR A 307 -18.25 -18.31 16.85
CA TYR A 307 -18.78 -18.25 15.48
C TYR A 307 -18.67 -16.82 14.93
N HIS A 308 -17.64 -16.50 14.15
CA HIS A 308 -17.66 -15.59 12.97
C HIS A 308 -16.25 -15.05 12.60
N ILE A 309 -15.47 -15.82 11.83
CA ILE A 309 -14.42 -15.28 10.92
C ILE A 309 -14.47 -16.11 9.62
N PRO A 310 -14.39 -15.50 8.42
CA PRO A 310 -14.38 -16.24 7.14
C PRO A 310 -13.21 -17.25 7.01
N GLU A 311 -12.09 -17.00 7.69
CA GLU A 311 -10.95 -17.93 7.79
C GLU A 311 -10.35 -17.90 9.20
N THR A 312 -10.71 -18.86 10.05
CA THR A 312 -10.00 -19.12 11.31
C THR A 312 -8.56 -19.52 10.99
N ARG A 313 -7.56 -18.86 11.60
CA ARG A 313 -6.12 -19.12 11.36
C ARG A 313 -5.40 -19.69 12.59
N GLY A 314 -6.02 -19.59 13.76
CA GLY A 314 -5.59 -20.20 15.02
C GLY A 314 -6.81 -20.73 15.78
N LEU A 315 -6.60 -21.71 16.65
CA LEU A 315 -7.66 -22.22 17.53
C LEU A 315 -7.08 -22.81 18.81
N CYS A 316 -7.51 -22.27 19.95
CA CYS A 316 -7.28 -22.83 21.27
C CYS A 316 -8.35 -23.89 21.60
N LEU A 317 -7.95 -25.16 21.70
CA LEU A 317 -8.84 -26.31 21.94
C LEU A 317 -9.00 -26.63 23.42
N SER A 318 -10.19 -27.09 23.78
CA SER A 318 -10.51 -27.58 25.13
C SER A 318 -11.08 -29.00 25.16
N GLU A 319 -11.56 -29.50 24.03
CA GLU A 319 -12.12 -30.85 23.90
C GLU A 319 -11.10 -31.83 23.28
N GLU A 320 -11.33 -33.13 23.46
CA GLU A 320 -10.51 -34.19 22.86
C GLU A 320 -10.78 -34.30 21.36
N HIS A 321 -9.71 -34.27 20.57
CA HIS A 321 -9.78 -34.38 19.12
C HIS A 321 -8.64 -35.25 18.58
N THR A 322 -8.85 -35.89 17.43
CA THR A 322 -7.74 -36.46 16.64
C THR A 322 -7.51 -35.55 15.46
N ILE A 323 -6.36 -34.89 15.42
CA ILE A 323 -6.06 -33.81 14.47
C ILE A 323 -4.93 -34.24 13.55
N SER A 324 -5.10 -34.03 12.25
CA SER A 324 -4.03 -34.21 11.26
C SER A 324 -3.06 -33.04 11.35
N THR A 325 -1.85 -33.30 11.86
CA THR A 325 -0.77 -32.30 12.03
C THR A 325 0.28 -32.45 10.95
N VAL A 326 0.89 -31.33 10.57
CA VAL A 326 1.98 -31.29 9.61
C VAL A 326 3.28 -31.77 10.26
N SER A 327 3.81 -32.91 9.79
CA SER A 327 4.95 -33.60 10.41
C SER A 327 6.29 -33.47 9.67
N ARG A 328 6.25 -33.09 8.38
CA ARG A 328 7.44 -32.88 7.55
C ARG A 328 7.33 -31.65 6.66
N GLN A 329 8.45 -30.96 6.55
CA GLN A 329 8.69 -29.90 5.58
C GLN A 329 8.32 -30.38 4.16
N PRO A 330 7.45 -29.66 3.46
CA PRO A 330 7.09 -30.01 2.10
C PRO A 330 8.26 -29.77 1.12
N ARG A 331 8.30 -30.54 0.04
CA ARG A 331 9.36 -30.42 -0.99
C ARG A 331 8.91 -29.47 -2.09
N PHE A 332 9.82 -28.63 -2.56
CA PHE A 332 9.58 -27.79 -3.73
C PHE A 332 9.52 -28.68 -4.97
N GLY A 333 8.33 -28.76 -5.57
CA GLY A 333 8.12 -29.46 -6.83
C GLY A 333 8.52 -28.58 -8.03
N ALA A 334 8.48 -29.15 -9.23
CA ALA A 334 8.61 -28.37 -10.45
C ALA A 334 7.41 -27.41 -10.59
N GLY A 335 7.66 -26.13 -10.91
CA GLY A 335 6.62 -25.16 -11.26
C GLY A 335 6.01 -24.34 -10.12
N ASN A 336 6.80 -23.89 -9.13
CA ASN A 336 6.33 -23.04 -8.03
C ASN A 336 5.18 -23.65 -7.21
N GLN A 337 5.14 -24.99 -7.16
CA GLN A 337 4.19 -25.74 -6.37
C GLN A 337 4.93 -26.39 -5.20
N LEU A 338 4.41 -26.15 -4.00
CA LEU A 338 4.82 -26.90 -2.82
C LEU A 338 4.12 -28.26 -2.92
N THR A 339 4.87 -29.37 -2.96
CA THR A 339 4.28 -30.71 -3.13
C THR A 339 4.69 -31.66 -2.01
N SER A 340 3.76 -32.56 -1.67
CA SER A 340 3.92 -33.69 -0.74
C SER A 340 4.14 -33.29 0.72
N MET A 341 3.24 -32.48 1.28
CA MET A 341 3.10 -32.38 2.73
C MET A 341 2.72 -33.75 3.33
N THR A 342 3.39 -34.15 4.40
CA THR A 342 3.04 -35.37 5.14
C THR A 342 2.31 -34.95 6.41
N THR A 343 1.05 -35.37 6.54
CA THR A 343 0.28 -35.21 7.77
C THR A 343 0.35 -36.49 8.59
N GLU A 344 0.42 -36.36 9.91
CA GLU A 344 0.28 -37.49 10.84
C GLU A 344 -0.90 -37.25 11.79
N PRO A 345 -1.69 -38.28 12.13
CA PRO A 345 -2.77 -38.13 13.10
C PRO A 345 -2.18 -37.96 14.50
N TYR A 346 -2.59 -36.90 15.20
CA TYR A 346 -2.22 -36.65 16.59
C TYR A 346 -3.46 -36.72 17.47
N LYS A 347 -3.46 -37.64 18.43
CA LYS A 347 -4.56 -37.82 19.39
C LYS A 347 -4.38 -36.87 20.57
N LEU A 348 -5.24 -35.87 20.67
CA LEU A 348 -5.33 -34.98 21.82
C LEU A 348 -6.12 -35.67 22.93
N THR A 349 -5.53 -35.69 24.13
CA THR A 349 -6.16 -36.24 25.34
C THR A 349 -6.37 -35.11 26.32
N ARG A 350 -7.56 -35.04 26.92
CA ARG A 350 -7.92 -33.93 27.81
C ARG A 350 -7.28 -34.16 29.16
N ARG A 351 -6.18 -33.45 29.40
CA ARG A 351 -5.46 -33.46 30.68
C ARG A 351 -5.81 -32.26 31.56
N CYS A 352 -6.39 -31.21 30.99
CA CYS A 352 -6.82 -29.98 31.65
C CYS A 352 -7.84 -29.22 30.77
N GLU A 353 -8.10 -27.95 31.09
CA GLU A 353 -9.01 -27.08 30.33
C GLU A 353 -8.52 -26.71 28.92
N VAL A 354 -7.22 -26.89 28.61
CA VAL A 354 -6.63 -26.58 27.29
C VAL A 354 -5.90 -27.80 26.74
N THR A 355 -6.36 -28.34 25.62
CA THR A 355 -5.80 -29.57 25.05
C THR A 355 -4.68 -29.31 24.03
N ALA A 356 -4.80 -28.25 23.24
CA ALA A 356 -3.77 -27.80 22.30
C ALA A 356 -4.08 -26.40 21.75
N ILE A 357 -3.07 -25.79 21.13
CA ILE A 357 -3.22 -24.66 20.22
C ILE A 357 -2.93 -25.16 18.80
N LEU A 358 -3.86 -24.91 17.89
CA LEU A 358 -3.71 -25.18 16.46
C LEU A 358 -3.43 -23.88 15.72
N ILE A 359 -2.51 -23.90 14.76
CA ILE A 359 -2.27 -22.76 13.87
C ILE A 359 -2.20 -23.25 12.42
N LEU A 360 -2.78 -22.48 11.50
CA LEU A 360 -2.71 -22.75 10.08
C LEU A 360 -1.27 -22.68 9.58
N TYR A 361 -0.79 -23.72 8.89
CA TYR A 361 0.58 -23.76 8.38
C TYR A 361 0.84 -22.73 7.26
N GLY A 362 2.12 -22.47 6.93
CA GLY A 362 2.48 -21.66 5.77
C GLY A 362 2.21 -20.17 5.94
N LEU A 363 2.18 -19.69 7.19
CA LEU A 363 2.09 -18.28 7.53
C LEU A 363 3.48 -17.72 7.91
N PRO A 364 3.81 -16.46 7.56
CA PRO A 364 5.02 -15.77 7.99
C PRO A 364 5.18 -15.79 9.51
N ARG A 365 6.43 -15.86 10.00
CA ARG A 365 6.77 -15.96 11.42
C ARG A 365 6.03 -14.92 12.27
N LEU A 366 6.01 -13.66 11.86
CA LEU A 366 5.32 -12.59 12.62
C LEU A 366 3.80 -12.79 12.66
N LEU A 367 3.18 -13.27 11.58
CA LEU A 367 1.75 -13.58 11.58
C LEU A 367 1.47 -14.78 12.50
N THR A 368 2.22 -15.87 12.33
CA THR A 368 2.15 -17.07 13.18
C THR A 368 2.32 -16.71 14.65
N GLY A 369 3.27 -15.84 14.97
CA GLY A 369 3.55 -15.43 16.34
C GLY A 369 2.46 -14.55 16.93
N SER A 370 1.88 -13.64 16.14
CA SER A 370 0.74 -12.83 16.58
C SER A 370 -0.50 -13.68 16.86
N ILE A 371 -0.78 -14.67 16.01
CA ILE A 371 -1.86 -15.65 16.22
C ILE A 371 -1.55 -16.49 17.45
N LEU A 372 -0.32 -16.97 17.62
CA LEU A 372 0.05 -17.76 18.79
C LEU A 372 -0.06 -16.95 20.07
N ALA A 373 0.35 -15.68 20.08
CA ALA A 373 0.16 -14.78 21.21
C ALA A 373 -1.33 -14.60 21.55
N HIS A 374 -2.19 -14.47 20.54
CA HIS A 374 -3.64 -14.41 20.69
C HIS A 374 -4.21 -15.69 21.31
N GLU A 375 -3.93 -16.87 20.74
CA GLU A 375 -4.43 -18.15 21.22
C GLU A 375 -3.88 -18.52 22.61
N MET A 376 -2.65 -18.11 22.90
CA MET A 376 -2.04 -18.27 24.22
C MET A 376 -2.80 -17.46 25.28
N MET A 377 -3.42 -16.34 24.92
CA MET A 377 -4.22 -15.56 25.87
C MET A 377 -5.50 -16.32 26.25
N HIS A 378 -6.19 -16.92 25.27
CA HIS A 378 -7.29 -17.84 25.56
C HIS A 378 -6.84 -18.99 26.45
N ALA A 379 -5.70 -19.61 26.15
CA ALA A 379 -5.16 -20.69 26.97
C ALA A 379 -4.88 -20.24 28.41
N TRP A 380 -4.23 -19.09 28.59
CA TRP A 380 -3.92 -18.53 29.90
C TRP A 380 -5.18 -18.21 30.70
N MET A 381 -6.19 -17.60 30.09
CA MET A 381 -7.47 -17.28 30.75
C MET A 381 -8.18 -18.55 31.25
N ARG A 382 -8.29 -19.57 30.39
CA ARG A 382 -8.88 -20.87 30.75
C ARG A 382 -8.12 -21.50 31.91
N LEU A 383 -6.78 -21.57 31.84
CA LEU A 383 -5.96 -22.13 32.92
C LEU A 383 -6.04 -21.36 34.26
N LYS A 384 -6.39 -20.07 34.22
CA LYS A 384 -6.66 -19.27 35.43
C LYS A 384 -8.11 -19.35 35.92
N GLY A 385 -8.96 -20.12 35.26
CA GLY A 385 -10.38 -20.26 35.57
C GLY A 385 -11.21 -19.02 35.22
N ILE A 386 -10.71 -18.16 34.33
CA ILE A 386 -11.48 -17.04 33.77
C ILE A 386 -12.34 -17.62 32.66
N GLN A 387 -13.61 -17.85 32.96
CA GLN A 387 -14.59 -18.40 32.02
C GLN A 387 -15.75 -17.40 31.87
N THR A 388 -16.55 -17.55 30.81
CA THR A 388 -17.80 -16.79 30.59
C THR A 388 -17.62 -15.28 30.46
N LEU A 389 -16.73 -14.84 29.58
CA LEU A 389 -16.61 -13.43 29.20
C LEU A 389 -17.51 -13.11 28.00
N ASP A 390 -17.94 -11.84 27.90
CA ASP A 390 -18.52 -11.33 26.66
C ASP A 390 -17.46 -11.41 25.55
N GLN A 391 -17.90 -11.75 24.34
CA GLN A 391 -16.99 -12.07 23.23
C GLN A 391 -16.07 -10.90 22.86
N ASP A 392 -16.56 -9.66 22.93
CA ASP A 392 -15.76 -8.46 22.66
C ASP A 392 -14.69 -8.20 23.73
N VAL A 393 -14.91 -8.63 24.98
CA VAL A 393 -13.93 -8.56 26.05
C VAL A 393 -12.86 -9.64 25.88
N GLU A 394 -13.28 -10.89 25.68
CA GLU A 394 -12.37 -12.03 25.48
C GLU A 394 -11.48 -11.82 24.26
N GLU A 395 -12.08 -11.59 23.09
CA GLU A 395 -11.34 -11.40 21.84
C GLU A 395 -10.56 -10.09 21.85
N GLY A 396 -11.10 -9.06 22.50
CA GLY A 396 -10.44 -7.77 22.64
C GLY A 396 -9.12 -7.87 23.39
N ILE A 397 -9.10 -8.54 24.54
CA ILE A 397 -7.84 -8.69 25.30
C ILE A 397 -6.86 -9.62 24.57
N CYS A 398 -7.34 -10.67 23.91
CA CYS A 398 -6.50 -11.53 23.07
C CYS A 398 -5.81 -10.74 21.93
N GLN A 399 -6.54 -9.83 21.28
CA GLN A 399 -5.97 -8.93 20.26
C GLN A 399 -4.94 -7.95 20.84
N VAL A 400 -5.14 -7.47 22.08
CA VAL A 400 -4.15 -6.62 22.76
C VAL A 400 -2.83 -7.36 22.96
N LEU A 401 -2.87 -8.63 23.40
CA LEU A 401 -1.66 -9.42 23.59
C LEU A 401 -0.94 -9.71 22.26
N ALA A 402 -1.70 -9.99 21.19
CA ALA A 402 -1.13 -10.15 19.84
C ALA A 402 -0.42 -8.88 19.35
N HIS A 403 -1.05 -7.72 19.53
CA HIS A 403 -0.51 -6.42 19.18
C HIS A 403 0.75 -6.08 20.01
N MET A 404 0.69 -6.27 21.33
CA MET A 404 1.83 -6.06 22.24
C MET A 404 3.03 -6.94 21.89
N TRP A 405 2.79 -8.19 21.47
CA TRP A 405 3.86 -9.07 21.02
C TRP A 405 4.52 -8.54 19.74
N LEU A 406 3.72 -8.16 18.72
CA LEU A 406 4.22 -7.54 17.49
C LEU A 406 5.03 -6.27 17.77
N ASP A 407 4.56 -5.42 18.68
CA ASP A 407 5.29 -4.23 19.14
C ASP A 407 6.66 -4.58 19.72
N SER A 408 6.72 -5.62 20.57
CA SER A 408 7.98 -6.05 21.18
C SER A 408 8.97 -6.59 20.14
N GLU A 409 8.48 -7.31 19.13
CA GLU A 409 9.31 -7.82 18.05
C GLU A 409 9.86 -6.67 17.19
N LEU A 410 9.02 -5.70 16.81
CA LEU A 410 9.44 -4.54 16.00
C LEU A 410 10.42 -3.64 16.76
N ALA A 411 10.18 -3.36 18.04
CA ALA A 411 11.04 -2.51 18.87
C ALA A 411 12.45 -3.10 19.08
N SER A 412 12.56 -4.43 19.21
CA SER A 412 13.84 -5.13 19.42
C SER A 412 14.84 -4.97 18.26
N THR A 413 14.40 -4.44 17.11
CA THR A 413 15.23 -4.27 15.90
C THR A 413 15.89 -2.89 15.82
N SER A 414 15.32 -1.87 16.46
CA SER A 414 15.80 -0.48 16.35
C SER A 414 17.03 -0.16 17.22
N GLY A 415 17.43 -1.06 18.13
CA GLY A 415 18.48 -0.81 19.13
C GLY A 415 19.88 -1.36 18.84
N ARG A 416 20.12 -2.04 17.70
CA ARG A 416 21.43 -2.67 17.40
C ARG A 416 22.31 -1.79 16.49
N ASN A 417 22.67 -0.59 16.96
CA ASN A 417 23.72 0.23 16.33
C ASN A 417 24.83 0.67 17.31
N VAL A 418 24.93 0.07 18.49
CA VAL A 418 26.06 0.34 19.41
C VAL A 418 26.91 -0.92 19.52
N ALA A 419 28.11 -0.85 18.93
CA ALA A 419 29.15 -1.85 19.12
C ALA A 419 29.54 -1.89 20.62
N SER A 420 29.33 -3.03 21.25
CA SER A 420 30.03 -3.37 22.49
C SER A 420 30.32 -4.87 22.50
N SER A 421 31.62 -5.14 22.41
CA SER A 421 32.26 -6.43 22.53
C SER A 421 32.11 -6.99 23.94
N SER A 422 31.29 -8.02 24.11
CA SER A 422 31.54 -9.11 25.08
C SER A 422 30.46 -10.21 24.99
N ALA A 423 30.94 -11.45 24.84
CA ALA A 423 30.25 -12.75 24.91
C ALA A 423 29.24 -13.11 23.78
N PRO A 424 29.36 -14.31 23.17
CA PRO A 424 28.44 -14.74 22.13
C PRO A 424 27.16 -15.30 22.79
N ARG A 425 26.20 -14.43 23.11
CA ARG A 425 24.81 -14.89 23.23
C ARG A 425 24.35 -15.24 21.83
N LYS A 426 24.19 -16.54 21.52
CA LYS A 426 23.51 -17.04 20.31
C LYS A 426 22.05 -16.56 20.32
N THR A 427 21.82 -15.28 20.05
CA THR A 427 20.52 -14.75 19.66
C THR A 427 20.49 -14.82 18.15
N ARG A 428 19.82 -15.86 17.65
CA ARG A 428 19.79 -16.26 16.24
C ARG A 428 18.80 -15.39 15.44
N ASN A 429 18.73 -14.10 15.76
CA ASN A 429 17.98 -13.12 14.98
C ASN A 429 18.99 -12.39 14.09
N GLY A 430 19.12 -12.85 12.85
CA GLY A 430 19.69 -12.03 11.80
C GLY A 430 18.93 -10.71 11.71
N THR A 431 19.57 -9.67 11.17
CA THR A 431 18.89 -8.40 10.90
C THR A 431 17.65 -8.68 10.05
N ARG A 432 16.46 -8.46 10.61
CA ARG A 432 15.18 -8.68 9.90
C ARG A 432 15.17 -7.86 8.62
N SER A 433 14.60 -8.43 7.55
CA SER A 433 14.56 -7.72 6.27
C SER A 433 13.65 -6.48 6.38
N PRO A 434 13.89 -5.41 5.59
CA PRO A 434 12.99 -4.27 5.53
C PRO A 434 11.53 -4.67 5.24
N PHE A 435 11.36 -5.68 4.39
CA PHE A 435 10.05 -6.27 4.09
C PHE A 435 9.42 -6.92 5.32
N GLU A 436 10.14 -7.76 6.07
CA GLU A 436 9.62 -8.42 7.26
C GLU A 436 9.16 -7.41 8.32
N ARG A 437 9.89 -6.30 8.48
CA ARG A 437 9.47 -5.20 9.35
C ARG A 437 8.17 -4.54 8.88
N LYS A 438 8.11 -4.17 7.59
CA LYS A 438 6.89 -3.58 6.98
C LYS A 438 5.70 -4.55 7.05
N LEU A 439 5.96 -5.85 6.96
CA LEU A 439 4.96 -6.91 7.11
C LEU A 439 4.45 -7.00 8.57
N GLY A 440 5.31 -6.84 9.57
CA GLY A 440 4.88 -6.74 10.97
C GLY A 440 4.02 -5.50 11.24
N GLU A 441 4.39 -4.35 10.66
CA GLU A 441 3.59 -3.12 10.70
C GLU A 441 2.22 -3.31 10.02
N PHE A 442 2.18 -4.04 8.91
CA PHE A 442 0.94 -4.41 8.23
C PHE A 442 0.01 -5.21 9.15
N PHE A 443 0.52 -6.24 9.85
CA PHE A 443 -0.31 -7.02 10.77
C PHE A 443 -0.84 -6.20 11.95
N LYS A 444 -0.01 -5.31 12.51
CA LYS A 444 -0.49 -4.35 13.52
C LYS A 444 -1.60 -3.47 12.98
N HIS A 445 -1.41 -2.91 11.79
CA HIS A 445 -2.41 -2.06 11.15
C HIS A 445 -3.73 -2.83 10.93
N GLN A 446 -3.69 -4.12 10.58
CA GLN A 446 -4.89 -4.95 10.47
C GLN A 446 -5.65 -5.06 11.79
N ILE A 447 -4.96 -5.23 12.92
CA ILE A 447 -5.60 -5.27 14.26
C ILE A 447 -6.20 -3.90 14.61
N GLU A 448 -5.46 -2.82 14.38
CA GLU A 448 -5.86 -1.45 14.74
C GLU A 448 -7.06 -0.95 13.91
N SER A 449 -7.08 -1.27 12.62
CA SER A 449 -8.09 -0.83 11.66
C SER A 449 -9.29 -1.78 11.54
N ASP A 450 -9.31 -2.90 12.26
CA ASP A 450 -10.42 -3.84 12.22
C ASP A 450 -11.73 -3.14 12.65
N THR A 451 -12.74 -3.23 11.78
CA THR A 451 -14.05 -2.61 11.98
C THR A 451 -15.04 -3.55 12.67
N SER A 452 -14.66 -4.81 12.88
CA SER A 452 -15.52 -5.82 13.50
C SER A 452 -15.91 -5.41 14.93
N PRO A 453 -17.17 -5.68 15.34
CA PRO A 453 -17.65 -5.30 16.66
C PRO A 453 -17.01 -6.11 17.78
N VAL A 454 -16.55 -7.33 17.49
CA VAL A 454 -15.94 -8.23 18.48
C VAL A 454 -14.43 -7.98 18.56
N TYR A 455 -13.70 -8.20 17.46
CA TYR A 455 -12.24 -8.11 17.47
C TYR A 455 -11.76 -6.65 17.43
N GLY A 456 -12.26 -5.85 16.48
CA GLY A 456 -11.79 -4.48 16.30
C GLY A 456 -12.19 -3.52 17.42
N ARG A 457 -13.48 -3.50 17.78
CA ARG A 457 -13.97 -2.67 18.91
C ARG A 457 -13.46 -3.21 20.25
N GLY A 458 -13.45 -4.54 20.43
CA GLY A 458 -12.89 -5.18 21.61
C GLY A 458 -11.41 -4.82 21.82
N TYR A 459 -10.61 -4.89 20.75
CA TYR A 459 -9.20 -4.46 20.77
C TYR A 459 -9.08 -3.00 21.21
N ARG A 460 -9.83 -2.08 20.59
CA ARG A 460 -9.75 -0.64 20.95
C ARG A 460 -10.12 -0.39 22.42
N ALA A 461 -11.16 -1.06 22.93
CA ALA A 461 -11.57 -0.94 24.33
C ALA A 461 -10.51 -1.53 25.28
N GLY A 462 -10.02 -2.74 24.99
CA GLY A 462 -8.96 -3.38 25.78
C GLY A 462 -7.65 -2.60 25.75
N GLN A 463 -7.24 -2.11 24.58
CA GLN A 463 -6.04 -1.30 24.41
C GLN A 463 -6.14 0.02 25.19
N GLN A 464 -7.31 0.65 25.20
CA GLN A 464 -7.56 1.84 26.00
C GLN A 464 -7.45 1.54 27.51
N ALA A 465 -8.06 0.45 27.97
CA ALA A 465 -7.98 0.00 29.36
C ALA A 465 -6.53 -0.29 29.79
N VAL A 466 -5.79 -1.08 28.99
CA VAL A 466 -4.39 -1.43 29.26
C VAL A 466 -3.49 -0.20 29.26
N ARG A 467 -3.69 0.76 28.35
CA ARG A 467 -2.93 2.03 28.34
C ARG A 467 -3.21 2.89 29.57
N LYS A 468 -4.45 2.92 30.05
CA LYS A 468 -4.88 3.76 31.18
C LYS A 468 -4.52 3.14 32.54
N TYR A 469 -4.70 1.84 32.68
CA TYR A 469 -4.64 1.14 33.97
C TYR A 469 -3.48 0.15 34.10
N GLY A 470 -2.80 -0.18 32.99
CA GLY A 470 -1.83 -1.26 32.93
C GLY A 470 -2.48 -2.62 32.69
N LEU A 471 -1.70 -3.58 32.16
CA LEU A 471 -2.18 -4.90 31.80
C LEU A 471 -2.70 -5.68 33.02
N GLU A 472 -1.91 -5.76 34.09
CA GLU A 472 -2.24 -6.50 35.31
C GLU A 472 -3.58 -6.06 35.91
N ARG A 473 -3.74 -4.75 36.15
CA ARG A 473 -5.00 -4.20 36.72
C ARG A 473 -6.19 -4.40 35.79
N THR A 474 -5.97 -4.35 34.48
CA THR A 474 -7.03 -4.61 33.48
C THR A 474 -7.49 -6.06 33.56
N LEU A 475 -6.55 -7.02 33.64
CA LEU A 475 -6.86 -8.45 33.76
C LEU A 475 -7.55 -8.78 35.08
N ASP A 476 -7.10 -8.19 36.20
CA ASP A 476 -7.77 -8.35 37.49
C ASP A 476 -9.21 -7.83 37.44
N HIS A 477 -9.45 -6.69 36.80
CA HIS A 477 -10.80 -6.15 36.63
C HIS A 477 -11.68 -7.05 35.75
N ILE A 478 -11.16 -7.56 34.63
CA ILE A 478 -11.87 -8.52 33.77
C ILE A 478 -12.22 -9.77 34.56
N ARG A 479 -11.28 -10.31 35.35
CA ARG A 479 -11.51 -11.49 36.20
C ARG A 479 -12.62 -11.26 37.22
N MET A 480 -12.73 -10.06 37.78
CA MET A 480 -13.72 -9.74 38.81
C MET A 480 -15.10 -9.37 38.26
N THR A 481 -15.16 -8.77 37.06
CA THR A 481 -16.39 -8.13 36.55
C THR A 481 -16.88 -8.67 35.21
N GLY A 482 -16.03 -9.42 34.49
CA GLY A 482 -16.27 -9.86 33.13
C GLY A 482 -16.16 -8.77 32.06
N LYS A 483 -15.74 -7.54 32.42
CA LYS A 483 -15.72 -6.36 31.52
C LYS A 483 -14.39 -5.63 31.56
N PHE A 484 -14.17 -4.74 30.59
CA PHE A 484 -13.05 -3.79 30.63
C PHE A 484 -13.29 -2.67 31.65
N PRO A 485 -12.25 -2.19 32.35
CA PRO A 485 -12.36 -1.01 33.20
C PRO A 485 -12.47 0.26 32.33
N TYR A 486 -13.41 1.14 32.67
CA TYR A 486 -13.64 2.43 31.99
C TYR A 486 -13.01 3.61 32.73
#